data_AF-A0A4P8TK17-F1
#
_entry.id   AF-A0A4P8TK17-F1
#
_cell.length_a   1.000
_cell.length_b   1.000
_cell.length_c   1.000
_cell.angle_alpha   90.00
_cell.angle_beta   90.00
_cell.angle_gamma   90.00
#
_symmetry.space_group_name_H-M   'P 1'
#
loop_
_entity.id
_entity.type
_entity.pdbx_description
1 polymer ?
#
loop_
_entity_poly.entity_id
_entity_poly.type
_entity_poly.pdbx_seq_one_letter_code
_entity_poly.pdbx_strand_id
1 'polypeptide(L)'
;MSGTTGSTHPTGPTGSARHLRHAAGGPELGAAMRRQTARLRAEAASDAQPRDRAAADATVLAAWLSPGQRERYAPSLRAVGDLDAFVSRLAEERRVVLEEGAEPVGDEIGSAAQAEDAARQTGLRVLEGVAVTALLLLVVLAAVTTLRDPAPPTELAVRVGPLLAGAVLALVVAAVAASLAVHRRSRAMLDWAVARPGQLGRGVPVRHPLQRASAPTELAISLGLGALLVASVLSVFVGAALLLVDLLLRKGLLGLAPTLTLLVAGAVGLVVVVALGALRSRRTELLLRRGQAIEWRAEGWFDEDPAAREPGGDEAV
;
A
#
# COMPACT_ATOMS: atom_id res chain seq x y z
N MET A 1 41.99 -37.75 -36.23
CA MET A 1 42.97 -36.80 -36.81
C MET A 1 42.20 -35.67 -37.50
N SER A 2 42.89 -34.63 -37.95
CA SER A 2 42.43 -33.39 -38.61
C SER A 2 41.33 -33.58 -39.68
N GLY A 3 40.47 -32.61 -40.01
CA GLY A 3 40.29 -31.23 -39.50
C GLY A 3 40.50 -30.13 -40.56
N THR A 4 39.62 -29.09 -40.61
CA THR A 4 39.71 -27.85 -41.44
C THR A 4 39.67 -28.06 -42.98
N THR A 5 39.29 -27.14 -43.90
CA THR A 5 38.84 -25.70 -43.98
C THR A 5 38.09 -25.54 -45.35
N GLY A 6 37.38 -24.47 -45.75
CA GLY A 6 36.96 -23.19 -45.14
C GLY A 6 36.76 -22.06 -46.19
N SER A 7 35.84 -21.10 -45.94
CA SER A 7 35.60 -19.83 -46.72
C SER A 7 35.02 -19.99 -48.16
N THR A 8 34.38 -19.00 -48.82
CA THR A 8 34.43 -17.51 -48.72
C THR A 8 33.06 -16.77 -48.84
N HIS A 9 33.03 -15.52 -48.37
CA HIS A 9 32.06 -14.42 -48.67
C HIS A 9 32.63 -13.53 -49.82
N PRO A 10 32.03 -12.40 -50.29
CA PRO A 10 30.91 -11.54 -49.80
C PRO A 10 29.79 -11.39 -50.90
N THR A 11 28.87 -10.41 -51.02
CA THR A 11 28.76 -8.96 -50.68
C THR A 11 27.33 -8.47 -50.43
N GLY A 12 27.18 -7.42 -49.59
CA GLY A 12 26.01 -6.52 -49.54
C GLY A 12 26.12 -5.39 -50.58
N PRO A 13 25.64 -4.13 -50.34
CA PRO A 13 25.11 -3.50 -49.11
C PRO A 13 23.59 -3.15 -49.27
N THR A 14 22.90 -2.10 -48.78
CA THR A 14 23.26 -0.82 -48.12
C THR A 14 22.09 -0.19 -47.32
N GLY A 15 22.37 0.38 -46.14
CA GLY A 15 21.62 1.50 -45.53
C GLY A 15 20.36 1.16 -44.72
N SER A 16 19.95 1.92 -43.70
CA SER A 16 20.61 3.03 -42.96
C SER A 16 19.92 3.15 -41.57
N ALA A 17 20.49 3.67 -40.49
CA ALA A 17 21.73 4.44 -40.34
C ALA A 17 22.52 4.04 -39.08
N ARG A 18 23.84 4.22 -39.15
CA ARG A 18 24.76 4.26 -38.00
C ARG A 18 24.70 5.66 -37.40
N HIS A 19 24.42 5.83 -36.10
CA HIS A 19 25.02 6.90 -35.28
C HIS A 19 24.94 6.61 -33.77
N LEU A 20 25.98 7.07 -33.05
CA LEU A 20 26.09 7.21 -31.58
C LEU A 20 25.92 5.95 -30.71
N ARG A 21 27.04 5.26 -30.49
CA ARG A 21 27.27 4.40 -29.31
C ARG A 21 27.99 5.20 -28.22
N HIS A 22 27.29 5.55 -27.14
CA HIS A 22 27.90 5.89 -25.85
C HIS A 22 27.22 5.07 -24.75
N ALA A 23 27.98 4.68 -23.72
CA ALA A 23 27.54 3.73 -22.71
C ALA A 23 27.18 4.43 -21.37
N ALA A 24 26.11 3.95 -20.75
CA ALA A 24 25.76 4.19 -19.34
C ALA A 24 24.99 2.96 -18.81
N GLY A 25 25.02 2.72 -17.50
CA GLY A 25 24.53 1.48 -16.87
C GLY A 25 23.09 1.09 -17.27
N GLY A 26 22.90 -0.18 -17.66
CA GLY A 26 21.70 -0.62 -18.37
C GLY A 26 20.44 -0.85 -17.51
N PRO A 27 19.23 -0.68 -18.07
CA PRO A 27 17.95 -0.90 -17.37
C PRO A 27 17.57 -2.39 -17.20
N GLU A 28 18.49 -3.31 -17.50
CA GLU A 28 18.21 -4.75 -17.59
C GLU A 28 17.95 -5.39 -16.24
N LEU A 29 18.58 -4.92 -15.16
CA LEU A 29 18.36 -5.43 -13.79
C LEU A 29 16.86 -5.34 -13.42
N GLY A 30 16.21 -4.22 -13.76
CA GLY A 30 14.78 -4.04 -13.58
C GLY A 30 13.93 -4.94 -14.49
N ALA A 31 14.39 -5.29 -15.69
CA ALA A 31 13.70 -6.23 -16.58
C ALA A 31 13.87 -7.70 -16.15
N ALA A 32 15.00 -8.06 -15.54
CA ALA A 32 15.21 -9.35 -14.87
C ALA A 32 14.32 -9.45 -13.62
N MET A 33 14.44 -8.51 -12.67
CA MET A 33 13.63 -8.47 -11.44
C MET A 33 12.12 -8.43 -11.72
N ARG A 34 11.65 -7.74 -12.77
CA ARG A 34 10.21 -7.77 -13.14
C ARG A 34 9.75 -9.13 -13.68
N ARG A 35 10.59 -9.86 -14.41
CA ARG A 35 10.28 -11.24 -14.86
C ARG A 35 10.36 -12.23 -13.70
N GLN A 36 11.34 -12.09 -12.81
CA GLN A 36 11.47 -12.89 -11.60
C GLN A 36 10.30 -12.65 -10.63
N THR A 37 9.86 -11.40 -10.41
CA THR A 37 8.65 -11.09 -9.61
C THR A 37 7.32 -11.31 -10.35
N ALA A 38 7.34 -11.66 -11.64
CA ALA A 38 6.19 -12.23 -12.35
C ALA A 38 6.14 -13.75 -12.19
N ARG A 39 7.29 -14.42 -12.15
CA ARG A 39 7.43 -15.86 -11.90
C ARG A 39 7.10 -16.23 -10.44
N LEU A 40 7.72 -15.54 -9.48
CA LEU A 40 7.38 -15.61 -8.04
C LEU A 40 5.93 -15.18 -7.74
N ARG A 41 5.23 -14.52 -8.68
CA ARG A 41 3.80 -14.21 -8.60
C ARG A 41 2.91 -15.41 -8.93
N ALA A 42 3.36 -16.29 -9.82
CA ALA A 42 2.67 -17.53 -10.18
C ALA A 42 2.98 -18.64 -9.17
N GLU A 43 4.21 -18.69 -8.66
CA GLU A 43 4.65 -19.69 -7.67
C GLU A 43 4.05 -19.43 -6.28
N ALA A 44 3.88 -18.17 -5.85
CA ALA A 44 3.34 -17.82 -4.51
C ALA A 44 1.81 -18.04 -4.31
N ALA A 45 1.15 -18.80 -5.18
CA ALA A 45 -0.26 -19.17 -5.03
C ALA A 45 -0.39 -20.53 -4.31
N SER A 46 -0.49 -20.48 -2.98
CA SER A 46 -0.61 -21.57 -1.98
C SER A 46 0.45 -22.69 -1.97
N ASP A 47 0.88 -23.18 -3.12
CA ASP A 47 1.57 -24.46 -3.27
C ASP A 47 3.11 -24.31 -3.43
N ALA A 48 3.63 -23.10 -3.17
CA ALA A 48 5.07 -22.82 -3.18
C ALA A 48 5.83 -23.72 -2.19
N GLN A 49 6.93 -24.32 -2.62
CA GLN A 49 7.82 -25.01 -1.69
C GLN A 49 8.39 -24.01 -0.66
N PRO A 50 8.71 -24.45 0.58
CA PRO A 50 9.28 -23.58 1.62
C PRO A 50 10.42 -22.67 1.14
N ARG A 51 11.27 -23.20 0.25
CA ARG A 51 12.39 -22.49 -0.41
C ARG A 51 11.94 -21.29 -1.23
N ASP A 52 10.97 -21.47 -2.11
CA ASP A 52 10.50 -20.43 -3.04
C ASP A 52 9.73 -19.34 -2.27
N ARG A 53 8.93 -19.74 -1.28
CA ARG A 53 8.26 -18.81 -0.35
C ARG A 53 9.29 -18.01 0.48
N ALA A 54 10.32 -18.66 1.01
CA ALA A 54 11.36 -18.00 1.79
C ALA A 54 12.18 -17.00 0.94
N ALA A 55 12.53 -17.35 -0.30
CA ALA A 55 13.21 -16.46 -1.24
C ALA A 55 12.34 -15.25 -1.64
N ALA A 56 11.05 -15.46 -1.87
CA ALA A 56 10.10 -14.39 -2.15
C ALA A 56 9.95 -13.43 -0.94
N ASP A 57 9.75 -13.98 0.26
CA ASP A 57 9.66 -13.21 1.51
C ASP A 57 10.94 -12.41 1.76
N ALA A 58 12.12 -13.03 1.67
CA ALA A 58 13.41 -12.39 1.92
C ALA A 58 13.67 -11.24 0.95
N THR A 59 13.28 -11.39 -0.32
CA THR A 59 13.34 -10.31 -1.32
C THR A 59 12.42 -9.13 -0.94
N VAL A 60 11.20 -9.42 -0.47
CA VAL A 60 10.23 -8.39 -0.02
C VAL A 60 10.72 -7.68 1.26
N LEU A 61 11.28 -8.42 2.23
CA LEU A 61 11.87 -7.88 3.45
C LEU A 61 13.08 -6.99 3.14
N ALA A 62 14.06 -7.48 2.37
CA ALA A 62 15.25 -6.71 2.02
C ALA A 62 14.91 -5.41 1.27
N ALA A 63 13.86 -5.42 0.43
CA ALA A 63 13.34 -4.24 -0.25
C ALA A 63 12.47 -3.31 0.63
N TRP A 64 12.01 -3.76 1.81
CA TRP A 64 11.26 -2.94 2.76
C TRP A 64 12.16 -2.34 3.86
N LEU A 65 13.20 -3.06 4.28
CA LEU A 65 14.22 -2.55 5.20
C LEU A 65 15.00 -1.38 4.58
N SER A 66 15.35 -0.40 5.42
CA SER A 66 16.29 0.67 5.05
C SER A 66 17.75 0.18 5.00
N PRO A 67 18.69 0.89 4.34
CA PRO A 67 20.10 0.51 4.30
C PRO A 67 20.69 0.26 5.69
N GLY A 68 20.60 1.25 6.60
CA GLY A 68 21.01 1.15 8.00
C GLY A 68 20.20 0.17 8.88
N GLN A 69 19.16 -0.48 8.35
CA GLN A 69 18.52 -1.64 8.96
C GLN A 69 19.15 -2.95 8.46
N ARG A 70 19.39 -3.06 7.15
CA ARG A 70 20.13 -4.20 6.57
C ARG A 70 21.57 -4.26 7.12
N GLU A 71 22.26 -3.14 7.21
CA GLU A 71 23.62 -3.03 7.76
C GLU A 71 23.70 -3.49 9.23
N ARG A 72 22.68 -3.20 10.04
CA ARG A 72 22.60 -3.66 11.44
C ARG A 72 22.31 -5.16 11.56
N TYR A 73 21.51 -5.74 10.66
CA TYR A 73 21.19 -7.17 10.68
C TYR A 73 22.25 -8.04 9.97
N ALA A 74 22.96 -7.49 8.98
CA ALA A 74 23.92 -8.24 8.16
C ALA A 74 25.00 -9.05 8.94
N PRO A 75 25.47 -8.64 10.13
CA PRO A 75 26.36 -9.47 10.95
C PRO A 75 25.75 -10.81 11.41
N SER A 76 24.46 -10.88 11.74
CA SER A 76 23.83 -12.15 12.16
C SER A 76 23.78 -13.14 10.99
N LEU A 77 23.42 -12.64 9.81
CA LEU A 77 23.40 -13.40 8.54
C LEU A 77 24.81 -13.70 7.97
N ARG A 78 25.87 -13.14 8.55
CA ARG A 78 27.25 -13.16 8.02
C ARG A 78 27.34 -12.64 6.56
N ALA A 79 26.57 -11.59 6.26
CA ALA A 79 26.36 -11.04 4.92
C ALA A 79 26.66 -9.53 4.84
N VAL A 80 27.75 -9.08 5.48
CA VAL A 80 28.10 -7.66 5.59
C VAL A 80 28.56 -7.10 4.25
N GLY A 81 27.91 -6.03 3.78
CA GLY A 81 28.27 -5.29 2.57
C GLY A 81 27.71 -5.83 1.24
N ASP A 82 27.09 -7.02 1.26
CA ASP A 82 26.54 -7.69 0.06
C ASP A 82 25.03 -7.91 0.20
N LEU A 83 24.25 -7.31 -0.72
CA LEU A 83 22.79 -7.40 -0.73
C LEU A 83 22.28 -8.76 -1.23
N ASP A 84 22.97 -9.40 -2.16
CA ASP A 84 22.54 -10.68 -2.73
C ASP A 84 22.87 -11.82 -1.76
N ALA A 85 24.01 -11.74 -1.06
CA ALA A 85 24.28 -12.58 0.10
C ALA A 85 23.28 -12.32 1.24
N PHE A 86 22.91 -11.07 1.52
CA PHE A 86 21.91 -10.73 2.54
C PHE A 86 20.55 -11.37 2.23
N VAL A 87 20.05 -11.22 1.00
CA VAL A 87 18.78 -11.85 0.56
C VAL A 87 18.89 -13.37 0.64
N SER A 88 19.99 -13.96 0.16
CA SER A 88 20.18 -15.43 0.16
C SER A 88 20.25 -16.01 1.57
N ARG A 89 20.93 -15.34 2.50
CA ARG A 89 21.04 -15.76 3.91
C ARG A 89 19.73 -15.56 4.67
N LEU A 90 19.01 -14.47 4.41
CA LEU A 90 17.68 -14.26 4.99
C LEU A 90 16.64 -15.26 4.44
N ALA A 91 16.76 -15.65 3.17
CA ALA A 91 15.96 -16.73 2.60
C ALA A 91 16.25 -18.07 3.31
N GLU A 92 17.52 -18.38 3.58
CA GLU A 92 17.87 -19.59 4.34
C GLU A 92 17.34 -19.55 5.78
N GLU A 93 17.45 -18.41 6.47
CA GLU A 93 16.88 -18.21 7.82
C GLU A 93 15.35 -18.40 7.85
N ARG A 94 14.64 -17.91 6.82
CA ARG A 94 13.18 -18.11 6.65
C ARG A 94 12.80 -19.51 6.15
N ARG A 95 13.71 -20.21 5.46
CA ARG A 95 13.52 -21.59 4.99
C ARG A 95 13.51 -22.55 6.16
N VAL A 96 14.50 -22.45 7.05
CA VAL A 96 14.58 -23.24 8.30
C VAL A 96 13.28 -23.08 9.10
N VAL A 97 12.85 -21.83 9.34
CA VAL A 97 11.58 -21.53 10.04
C VAL A 97 10.33 -22.12 9.35
N LEU A 98 10.34 -22.28 8.02
CA LEU A 98 9.22 -22.87 7.26
C LEU A 98 9.27 -24.40 7.15
N GLU A 99 10.44 -25.02 7.31
CA GLU A 99 10.64 -26.48 7.21
C GLU A 99 10.66 -27.16 8.59
N GLU A 100 11.18 -26.48 9.61
CA GLU A 100 11.38 -27.00 10.98
C GLU A 100 10.43 -26.35 12.02
N GLY A 101 9.71 -25.29 11.61
CA GLY A 101 8.94 -24.43 12.52
C GLY A 101 9.80 -23.40 13.26
N ALA A 102 9.18 -22.66 14.17
CA ALA A 102 9.88 -21.78 15.10
C ALA A 102 9.38 -21.98 16.52
N GLU A 103 10.26 -22.45 17.42
CA GLU A 103 10.01 -22.33 18.85
C GLU A 103 10.03 -20.83 19.25
N PRO A 104 9.05 -20.34 20.03
CA PRO A 104 9.05 -18.97 20.52
C PRO A 104 10.09 -18.81 21.64
N VAL A 105 11.03 -17.88 21.48
CA VAL A 105 11.98 -17.58 22.56
C VAL A 105 11.23 -16.83 23.67
N GLY A 106 11.43 -17.23 24.93
CA GLY A 106 10.53 -16.88 26.05
C GLY A 106 10.31 -15.39 26.34
N ASP A 107 11.12 -14.47 25.78
CA ASP A 107 10.91 -13.02 25.90
C ASP A 107 10.41 -12.35 24.60
N GLU A 108 10.37 -13.05 23.45
CA GLU A 108 10.02 -12.46 22.15
C GLU A 108 8.63 -11.85 22.16
N ILE A 109 7.62 -12.57 22.65
CA ILE A 109 6.22 -12.11 22.69
C ILE A 109 6.07 -10.91 23.65
N GLY A 110 6.69 -10.97 24.84
CA GLY A 110 6.63 -9.90 25.83
C GLY A 110 7.35 -8.63 25.36
N SER A 111 8.54 -8.79 24.76
CA SER A 111 9.31 -7.69 24.19
C SER A 111 8.63 -7.09 22.95
N ALA A 112 8.01 -7.91 22.10
CA ALA A 112 7.27 -7.43 20.94
C ALA A 112 6.01 -6.67 21.35
N ALA A 113 5.29 -7.09 22.41
CA ALA A 113 4.17 -6.35 22.95
C ALA A 113 4.61 -4.98 23.53
N GLN A 114 5.70 -4.95 24.31
CA GLN A 114 6.27 -3.69 24.81
C GLN A 114 6.73 -2.77 23.68
N ALA A 115 7.33 -3.33 22.61
CA ALA A 115 7.71 -2.57 21.41
C ALA A 115 6.49 -2.07 20.63
N GLU A 116 5.43 -2.87 20.51
CA GLU A 116 4.17 -2.46 19.87
C GLU A 116 3.50 -1.31 20.64
N ASP A 117 3.52 -1.37 21.98
CA ASP A 117 2.98 -0.35 22.86
C ASP A 117 3.82 0.94 22.84
N ALA A 118 5.15 0.85 22.91
CA ALA A 118 6.04 2.00 22.70
C ALA A 118 5.93 2.59 21.29
N ALA A 119 5.58 1.78 20.28
CA ALA A 119 5.34 2.21 18.92
C ALA A 119 3.96 2.87 18.71
N ARG A 120 3.05 2.87 19.70
CA ARG A 120 1.73 3.53 19.60
C ARG A 120 1.88 5.04 19.43
N GLN A 121 1.65 5.51 18.22
CA GLN A 121 1.65 6.95 17.89
C GLN A 121 0.35 7.63 18.37
N THR A 122 0.05 7.60 19.66
CA THR A 122 -1.21 8.06 20.27
C THR A 122 -1.54 9.50 19.89
N GLY A 123 -0.55 10.41 19.89
CA GLY A 123 -0.75 11.81 19.45
C GLY A 123 -1.19 11.94 17.98
N LEU A 124 -0.66 11.11 17.07
CA LEU A 124 -1.10 11.09 15.67
C LEU A 124 -2.50 10.47 15.52
N ARG A 125 -2.87 9.52 16.37
CA ARG A 125 -4.24 8.95 16.41
C ARG A 125 -5.28 9.92 16.96
N VAL A 126 -4.92 10.73 17.98
CA VAL A 126 -5.77 11.83 18.46
C VAL A 126 -5.96 12.88 17.35
N LEU A 127 -4.88 13.29 16.68
CA LEU A 127 -4.94 14.25 15.58
C LEU A 127 -5.76 13.71 14.38
N GLU A 128 -5.64 12.43 14.06
CA GLU A 128 -6.51 11.76 13.08
C GLU A 128 -7.99 11.81 13.51
N GLY A 129 -8.30 11.45 14.75
CA GLY A 129 -9.67 11.46 15.28
C GLY A 129 -10.30 12.86 15.29
N VAL A 130 -9.53 13.89 15.67
CA VAL A 130 -9.97 15.31 15.59
C VAL A 130 -10.21 15.71 14.13
N ALA A 131 -9.33 15.35 13.21
CA ALA A 131 -9.48 15.68 11.79
C ALA A 131 -10.69 14.97 11.13
N VAL A 132 -10.95 13.70 11.45
CA VAL A 132 -12.16 12.97 11.00
C VAL A 132 -13.43 13.58 11.60
N THR A 133 -13.39 14.01 12.87
CA THR A 133 -14.52 14.69 13.52
C THR A 133 -14.83 16.04 12.87
N ALA A 134 -13.79 16.84 12.57
CA ALA A 134 -13.92 18.11 11.86
C ALA A 134 -14.44 17.92 10.42
N LEU A 135 -13.96 16.90 9.70
CA LEU A 135 -14.49 16.50 8.39
C LEU A 135 -16.00 16.23 8.45
N LEU A 136 -16.44 15.38 9.39
CA LEU A 136 -17.86 15.05 9.54
C LEU A 136 -18.70 16.29 9.86
N LEU A 137 -18.24 17.13 10.80
CA LEU A 137 -18.93 18.36 11.19
C LEU A 137 -19.08 19.34 10.00
N LEU A 138 -18.02 19.52 9.20
CA LEU A 138 -18.04 20.42 8.04
C LEU A 138 -18.96 19.90 6.92
N VAL A 139 -19.00 18.58 6.69
CA VAL A 139 -19.94 17.96 5.73
C VAL A 139 -21.40 18.10 6.20
N VAL A 140 -21.67 17.91 7.50
CA VAL A 140 -23.02 18.14 8.06
C VAL A 140 -23.43 19.60 7.96
N LEU A 141 -22.53 20.55 8.25
CA LEU A 141 -22.79 21.99 8.09
C LEU A 141 -23.04 22.37 6.62
N ALA A 142 -22.29 21.79 5.67
CA ALA A 142 -22.50 21.99 4.23
C ALA A 142 -23.89 21.46 3.78
N ALA A 143 -24.30 20.29 4.29
CA ALA A 143 -25.63 19.75 4.01
C ALA A 143 -26.76 20.60 4.63
N VAL A 144 -26.64 20.98 5.90
CA VAL A 144 -27.66 21.79 6.61
C VAL A 144 -27.81 23.19 6.01
N THR A 145 -26.72 23.82 5.56
CA THR A 145 -26.80 25.11 4.86
C THR A 145 -27.47 24.97 3.49
N THR A 146 -27.12 23.95 2.71
CA THR A 146 -27.75 23.63 1.42
C THR A 146 -29.25 23.31 1.55
N LEU A 147 -29.67 22.67 2.64
CA LEU A 147 -31.06 22.29 2.88
C LEU A 147 -31.93 23.41 3.49
N ARG A 148 -31.32 24.43 4.10
CA ARG A 148 -32.06 25.57 4.70
C ARG A 148 -32.34 26.69 3.72
N ASP A 149 -31.35 27.08 2.92
CA ASP A 149 -31.47 28.18 1.97
C ASP A 149 -31.42 27.64 0.53
N PRO A 150 -32.56 27.56 -0.19
CA PRO A 150 -32.61 27.25 -1.62
C PRO A 150 -32.16 28.47 -2.46
N ALA A 151 -30.93 28.90 -2.22
CA ALA A 151 -30.27 30.02 -2.90
C ALA A 151 -29.84 29.64 -4.34
N PRO A 152 -29.66 30.62 -5.25
CA PRO A 152 -29.14 30.35 -6.59
C PRO A 152 -27.73 29.69 -6.53
N PRO A 153 -27.36 28.83 -7.50
CA PRO A 153 -26.16 27.98 -7.38
C PRO A 153 -24.85 28.73 -7.16
N THR A 154 -24.73 29.94 -7.71
CA THR A 154 -23.55 30.81 -7.55
C THR A 154 -23.39 31.32 -6.12
N GLU A 155 -24.48 31.71 -5.47
CA GLU A 155 -24.46 32.16 -4.07
C GLU A 155 -24.26 30.97 -3.11
N LEU A 156 -24.93 29.84 -3.40
CA LEU A 156 -24.77 28.61 -2.62
C LEU A 156 -23.31 28.10 -2.69
N ALA A 157 -22.65 28.19 -3.86
CA ALA A 157 -21.23 27.88 -4.00
C ALA A 157 -20.31 28.79 -3.16
N VAL A 158 -20.62 30.09 -3.03
CA VAL A 158 -19.85 31.02 -2.18
C VAL A 158 -20.01 30.69 -0.70
N ARG A 159 -21.22 30.31 -0.26
CA ARG A 159 -21.50 29.96 1.14
C ARG A 159 -20.96 28.58 1.54
N VAL A 160 -21.11 27.58 0.68
CA VAL A 160 -20.81 26.16 0.97
C VAL A 160 -19.38 25.78 0.56
N GLY A 161 -18.80 26.45 -0.44
CA GLY A 161 -17.43 26.21 -0.92
C GLY A 161 -16.36 26.22 0.18
N PRO A 162 -16.34 27.20 1.11
CA PRO A 162 -15.40 27.22 2.23
C PRO A 162 -15.53 26.00 3.18
N LEU A 163 -16.76 25.52 3.41
CA LEU A 163 -17.01 24.34 4.24
C LEU A 163 -16.48 23.07 3.56
N LEU A 164 -16.70 22.93 2.25
CA LEU A 164 -16.18 21.81 1.46
C LEU A 164 -14.65 21.84 1.32
N ALA A 165 -14.05 23.03 1.15
CA ALA A 165 -12.60 23.19 1.14
C ALA A 165 -11.98 22.81 2.50
N GLY A 166 -12.60 23.22 3.61
CA GLY A 166 -12.21 22.80 4.96
C GLY A 166 -12.36 21.30 5.18
N ALA A 167 -13.44 20.68 4.67
CA ALA A 167 -13.65 19.23 4.73
C ALA A 167 -12.56 18.46 3.96
N VAL A 168 -12.21 18.90 2.74
CA VAL A 168 -11.11 18.32 1.97
C VAL A 168 -9.77 18.45 2.70
N LEU A 169 -9.48 19.62 3.30
CA LEU A 169 -8.27 19.81 4.11
C LEU A 169 -8.23 18.87 5.33
N ALA A 170 -9.35 18.75 6.05
CA ALA A 170 -9.47 17.84 7.20
C ALA A 170 -9.28 16.36 6.80
N LEU A 171 -9.83 15.93 5.66
CA LEU A 171 -9.61 14.59 5.10
C LEU A 171 -8.12 14.35 4.75
N VAL A 172 -7.44 15.33 4.15
CA VAL A 172 -6.00 15.24 3.85
C VAL A 172 -5.18 15.14 5.14
N VAL A 173 -5.48 15.96 6.15
CA VAL A 173 -4.80 15.92 7.46
C VAL A 173 -4.99 14.56 8.15
N ALA A 174 -6.21 14.01 8.16
CA ALA A 174 -6.49 12.68 8.70
C ALA A 174 -5.71 11.58 7.97
N ALA A 175 -5.73 11.58 6.64
CA ALA A 175 -5.03 10.59 5.81
C ALA A 175 -3.49 10.66 5.99
N VAL A 176 -2.91 11.86 6.10
CA VAL A 176 -1.49 12.06 6.40
C VAL A 176 -1.15 11.58 7.80
N ALA A 177 -1.95 11.93 8.82
CA ALA A 177 -1.76 11.49 10.20
C ALA A 177 -1.79 9.97 10.34
N ALA A 178 -2.81 9.33 9.76
CA ALA A 178 -2.95 7.88 9.70
C ALA A 178 -1.74 7.21 9.00
N SER A 179 -1.33 7.74 7.83
CA SER A 179 -0.20 7.17 7.08
C SER A 179 1.14 7.36 7.81
N LEU A 180 1.35 8.47 8.51
CA LEU A 180 2.53 8.69 9.35
C LEU A 180 2.53 7.79 10.59
N ALA A 181 1.38 7.61 11.25
CA ALA A 181 1.24 6.72 12.39
C ALA A 181 1.57 5.26 12.02
N VAL A 182 1.02 4.79 10.90
CA VAL A 182 1.30 3.45 10.35
C VAL A 182 2.77 3.30 9.96
N HIS A 183 3.37 4.29 9.28
CA HIS A 183 4.78 4.22 8.86
C HIS A 183 5.75 4.23 10.03
N ARG A 184 5.49 5.04 11.08
CA ARG A 184 6.29 5.07 12.31
C ARG A 184 6.17 3.76 13.11
N ARG A 185 4.96 3.25 13.34
CA ARG A 185 4.76 1.93 14.00
C ARG A 185 5.46 0.82 13.23
N SER A 186 5.35 0.83 11.90
CA SER A 186 6.01 -0.14 11.03
C SER A 186 7.54 -0.07 11.12
N ARG A 187 8.14 1.14 11.15
CA ARG A 187 9.59 1.29 11.35
C ARG A 187 10.02 0.78 12.73
N ALA A 188 9.37 1.21 13.80
CA ALA A 188 9.71 0.79 15.16
C ALA A 188 9.69 -0.74 15.34
N MET A 189 8.70 -1.43 14.78
CA MET A 189 8.62 -2.89 14.84
C MET A 189 9.64 -3.61 13.93
N LEU A 190 10.03 -3.00 12.79
CA LEU A 190 11.16 -3.49 12.01
C LEU A 190 12.51 -3.21 12.70
N ASP A 191 12.66 -2.11 13.42
CA ASP A 191 13.86 -1.78 14.19
C ASP A 191 14.02 -2.71 15.41
N TRP A 192 12.91 -3.08 16.07
CA TRP A 192 12.87 -4.14 17.08
C TRP A 192 13.31 -5.50 16.48
N ALA A 193 12.78 -5.87 15.31
CA ALA A 193 13.15 -7.14 14.68
C ALA A 193 14.62 -7.16 14.20
N VAL A 194 15.12 -6.04 13.67
CA VAL A 194 16.53 -5.87 13.28
C VAL A 194 17.49 -5.91 14.48
N ALA A 195 17.01 -5.66 15.70
CA ALA A 195 17.82 -5.76 16.91
C ALA A 195 17.96 -7.20 17.46
N ARG A 196 17.19 -8.18 16.92
CA ARG A 196 17.15 -9.57 17.41
C ARG A 196 17.63 -10.55 16.33
N PRO A 197 18.76 -11.27 16.50
CA PRO A 197 19.19 -12.30 15.56
C PRO A 197 18.12 -13.41 15.38
N GLY A 198 17.87 -13.85 14.14
CA GLY A 198 16.85 -14.85 13.81
C GLY A 198 15.41 -14.31 13.68
N GLN A 199 15.15 -13.08 14.11
CA GLN A 199 13.78 -12.53 14.17
C GLN A 199 13.19 -12.23 12.79
N LEU A 200 14.00 -11.84 11.80
CA LEU A 200 13.50 -11.65 10.43
C LEU A 200 13.20 -13.00 9.73
N GLY A 201 13.81 -14.09 10.19
CA GLY A 201 13.42 -15.48 9.96
C GLY A 201 12.03 -15.78 10.49
N ARG A 202 11.86 -15.69 11.82
CA ARG A 202 10.61 -16.05 12.54
C ARG A 202 9.41 -15.16 12.23
N GLY A 203 9.66 -13.91 11.79
CA GLY A 203 8.65 -12.88 11.62
C GLY A 203 8.53 -11.97 12.84
N VAL A 204 7.55 -11.06 12.81
CA VAL A 204 7.32 -10.09 13.91
C VAL A 204 6.05 -10.50 14.67
N PRO A 205 6.14 -10.84 15.98
CA PRO A 205 4.95 -11.10 16.78
C PRO A 205 4.19 -9.78 16.97
N VAL A 206 3.03 -9.62 16.33
CA VAL A 206 2.12 -8.48 16.54
C VAL A 206 0.68 -8.93 16.74
N ARG A 207 0.01 -8.36 17.75
CA ARG A 207 -1.43 -8.62 17.99
C ARG A 207 -2.33 -8.01 16.92
N HIS A 208 -1.83 -7.00 16.21
CA HIS A 208 -2.49 -6.38 15.08
C HIS A 208 -1.51 -6.31 13.90
N PRO A 209 -1.84 -6.82 12.71
CA PRO A 209 -0.90 -6.87 11.59
C PRO A 209 -0.33 -5.48 11.28
N LEU A 210 0.97 -5.41 11.01
CA LEU A 210 1.58 -4.16 10.56
C LEU A 210 0.90 -3.69 9.28
N GLN A 211 0.90 -2.38 9.05
CA GLN A 211 0.30 -1.75 7.88
C GLN A 211 -1.23 -1.77 7.75
N ARG A 212 -2.00 -2.35 8.70
CA ARG A 212 -3.46 -2.08 8.77
C ARG A 212 -3.69 -0.57 8.88
N ALA A 213 -4.43 -0.03 7.91
CA ALA A 213 -4.94 1.34 8.00
C ALA A 213 -5.97 1.42 9.15
N SER A 214 -6.22 2.63 9.62
CA SER A 214 -7.29 2.89 10.57
C SER A 214 -8.63 2.78 9.86
N ALA A 215 -9.55 1.98 10.42
CA ALA A 215 -10.92 1.83 9.93
C ALA A 215 -11.61 3.15 9.57
N PRO A 216 -11.59 4.24 10.38
CA PRO A 216 -12.24 5.50 10.01
C PRO A 216 -11.64 6.15 8.75
N THR A 217 -10.32 6.16 8.60
CA THR A 217 -9.66 6.72 7.40
C THR A 217 -9.86 5.80 6.18
N GLU A 218 -9.82 4.48 6.34
CA GLU A 218 -10.06 3.54 5.24
C GLU A 218 -11.51 3.59 4.73
N LEU A 219 -12.48 3.75 5.65
CA LEU A 219 -13.90 3.93 5.35
C LEU A 219 -14.19 5.32 4.75
N ALA A 220 -13.57 6.38 5.27
CA ALA A 220 -13.68 7.72 4.66
C ALA A 220 -13.10 7.74 3.23
N ILE A 221 -12.01 7.02 2.96
CA ILE A 221 -11.43 6.92 1.61
C ILE A 221 -12.29 6.03 0.69
N SER A 222 -12.90 4.93 1.17
CA SER A 222 -13.79 4.12 0.32
C SER A 222 -15.10 4.84 -0.01
N LEU A 223 -15.74 5.46 0.99
CA LEU A 223 -16.92 6.31 0.78
C LEU A 223 -16.60 7.51 -0.11
N GLY A 224 -15.46 8.18 0.11
CA GLY A 224 -15.01 9.30 -0.72
C GLY A 224 -14.78 8.91 -2.19
N LEU A 225 -14.19 7.74 -2.45
CA LEU A 225 -13.99 7.25 -3.82
C LEU A 225 -15.32 6.88 -4.49
N GLY A 226 -16.24 6.25 -3.75
CA GLY A 226 -17.59 5.91 -4.24
C GLY A 226 -18.44 7.15 -4.51
N ALA A 227 -18.43 8.13 -3.60
CA ALA A 227 -19.12 9.41 -3.77
C ALA A 227 -18.53 10.20 -4.96
N LEU A 228 -17.20 10.23 -5.12
CA LEU A 228 -16.56 10.86 -6.28
C LEU A 228 -16.92 10.17 -7.59
N LEU A 229 -17.03 8.83 -7.61
CA LEU A 229 -17.51 8.08 -8.79
C LEU A 229 -18.94 8.47 -9.15
N VAL A 230 -19.87 8.41 -8.18
CA VAL A 230 -21.28 8.77 -8.40
C VAL A 230 -21.42 10.22 -8.84
N ALA A 231 -20.72 11.16 -8.19
CA ALA A 231 -20.73 12.58 -8.57
C ALA A 231 -20.14 12.82 -9.97
N SER A 232 -19.05 12.13 -10.32
CA SER A 232 -18.44 12.22 -11.66
C SER A 232 -19.40 11.73 -12.75
N VAL A 233 -20.01 10.57 -12.54
CA VAL A 233 -21.00 9.97 -13.46
C VAL A 233 -22.22 10.89 -13.61
N LEU A 234 -22.77 11.39 -12.49
CA LEU A 234 -23.91 12.32 -12.49
C LEU A 234 -23.56 13.62 -13.24
N SER A 235 -22.36 14.17 -13.03
CA SER A 235 -21.87 15.39 -13.68
C SER A 235 -21.75 15.23 -15.20
N VAL A 236 -21.30 14.06 -15.69
CA VAL A 236 -21.30 13.74 -17.13
C VAL A 236 -22.73 13.67 -17.68
N PHE A 237 -23.64 12.92 -17.03
CA PHE A 237 -25.01 12.78 -17.52
C PHE A 237 -25.78 14.11 -17.51
N VAL A 238 -25.68 14.90 -16.44
CA VAL A 238 -26.32 16.22 -16.34
C VAL A 238 -25.69 17.19 -17.34
N GLY A 239 -24.36 17.24 -17.44
CA GLY A 239 -23.66 18.07 -18.43
C GLY A 239 -24.08 17.76 -19.87
N ALA A 240 -24.18 16.48 -20.24
CA ALA A 240 -24.62 16.03 -21.55
C ALA A 240 -26.11 16.36 -21.82
N ALA A 241 -26.99 16.14 -20.84
CA ALA A 241 -28.42 16.43 -20.97
C ALA A 241 -28.68 17.94 -21.13
N LEU A 242 -28.02 18.79 -20.33
CA LEU A 242 -28.16 20.25 -20.43
C LEU A 242 -27.55 20.79 -21.73
N LEU A 243 -26.42 20.23 -22.20
CA LEU A 243 -25.82 20.57 -23.49
C LEU A 243 -26.77 20.22 -24.65
N LEU A 244 -27.41 19.04 -24.61
CA LEU A 244 -28.40 18.62 -25.61
C LEU A 244 -29.62 19.56 -25.60
N VAL A 245 -30.11 19.96 -24.43
CA VAL A 245 -31.23 20.90 -24.29
C VAL A 245 -30.88 22.28 -24.87
N ASP A 246 -29.69 22.83 -24.61
CA ASP A 246 -29.30 24.15 -25.14
C ASP A 246 -29.09 24.12 -26.67
N LEU A 247 -28.54 23.02 -27.21
CA LEU A 247 -28.43 22.77 -28.65
C LEU A 247 -29.80 22.63 -29.35
N LEU A 248 -30.76 21.94 -28.73
CA LEU A 248 -32.11 21.76 -29.28
C LEU A 248 -32.93 23.04 -29.20
N LEU A 249 -32.86 23.79 -28.09
CA LEU A 249 -33.63 25.03 -27.91
C LEU A 249 -33.03 26.23 -28.65
N ARG A 250 -31.72 26.21 -28.94
CA ARG A 250 -30.94 27.30 -29.58
C ARG A 250 -31.05 28.66 -28.88
N LYS A 251 -31.47 28.69 -27.61
CA LYS A 251 -31.75 29.92 -26.85
C LYS A 251 -30.62 30.37 -25.92
N GLY A 252 -29.57 29.57 -25.74
CA GLY A 252 -28.45 29.90 -24.85
C GLY A 252 -28.87 30.06 -23.39
N LEU A 253 -29.89 29.31 -22.95
CA LEU A 253 -30.62 29.52 -21.69
C LEU A 253 -29.77 29.23 -20.44
N LEU A 254 -28.77 28.37 -20.58
CA LEU A 254 -27.81 28.01 -19.53
C LEU A 254 -26.37 28.40 -19.92
N GLY A 255 -26.11 28.60 -21.21
CA GLY A 255 -24.79 28.86 -21.76
C GLY A 255 -23.93 27.59 -21.94
N LEU A 256 -23.11 27.62 -23.00
CA LEU A 256 -22.16 26.56 -23.32
C LEU A 256 -21.05 26.39 -22.27
N ALA A 257 -20.67 27.46 -21.57
CA ALA A 257 -19.56 27.41 -20.61
C ALA A 257 -19.84 26.50 -19.39
N PRO A 258 -20.92 26.67 -18.60
CA PRO A 258 -21.18 25.80 -17.45
C PRO A 258 -21.54 24.37 -17.85
N THR A 259 -22.22 24.17 -18.99
CA THR A 259 -22.57 22.82 -19.49
C THR A 259 -21.33 22.01 -19.90
N LEU A 260 -20.43 22.61 -20.66
CA LEU A 260 -19.12 21.99 -20.97
C LEU A 260 -18.26 21.83 -19.70
N THR A 261 -18.32 22.77 -18.76
CA THR A 261 -17.59 22.64 -17.48
C THR A 261 -18.05 21.43 -16.67
N LEU A 262 -19.36 21.19 -16.55
CA LEU A 262 -19.91 20.01 -15.86
C LEU A 262 -19.47 18.70 -16.54
N LEU A 263 -19.53 18.66 -17.88
CA LEU A 263 -19.16 17.50 -18.68
C LEU A 263 -17.67 17.15 -18.51
N VAL A 264 -16.79 18.16 -18.67
CA VAL A 264 -15.34 17.99 -18.56
C VAL A 264 -14.92 17.67 -17.13
N ALA A 265 -15.49 18.34 -16.12
CA ALA A 265 -15.20 18.05 -14.71
C ALA A 265 -15.61 16.61 -14.34
N GLY A 266 -16.77 16.14 -14.81
CA GLY A 266 -17.21 14.76 -14.62
C GLY A 266 -16.29 13.74 -15.30
N ALA A 267 -15.88 14.00 -16.53
CA ALA A 267 -14.96 13.13 -17.27
C ALA A 267 -13.57 13.04 -16.59
N VAL A 268 -13.01 14.18 -16.17
CA VAL A 268 -11.74 14.24 -15.43
C VAL A 268 -11.86 13.55 -14.08
N GLY A 269 -12.95 13.76 -13.34
CA GLY A 269 -13.23 13.08 -12.07
C GLY A 269 -13.26 11.56 -12.22
N LEU A 270 -13.87 11.05 -13.29
CA LEU A 270 -13.94 9.62 -13.57
C LEU A 270 -12.55 9.03 -13.89
N VAL A 271 -11.71 9.73 -14.66
CA VAL A 271 -10.29 9.35 -14.88
C VAL A 271 -9.50 9.33 -13.57
N VAL A 272 -9.71 10.34 -12.69
CA VAL A 272 -9.07 10.41 -11.37
C VAL A 272 -9.50 9.24 -10.47
N VAL A 273 -10.78 8.88 -10.46
CA VAL A 273 -11.29 7.71 -9.71
C VAL A 273 -10.62 6.41 -10.19
N VAL A 274 -10.53 6.19 -11.50
CA VAL A 274 -9.88 4.99 -12.07
C VAL A 274 -8.40 4.95 -11.71
N ALA A 275 -7.69 6.08 -11.80
CA ALA A 275 -6.28 6.18 -11.43
C ALA A 275 -6.06 5.90 -9.93
N LEU A 276 -6.87 6.49 -9.05
CA LEU A 276 -6.83 6.26 -7.60
C LEU A 276 -7.19 4.82 -7.23
N GLY A 277 -8.16 4.20 -7.91
CA GLY A 277 -8.51 2.79 -7.75
C GLY A 277 -7.36 1.85 -8.12
N ALA A 278 -6.71 2.09 -9.27
CA ALA A 278 -5.53 1.34 -9.70
C ALA A 278 -4.34 1.50 -8.74
N LEU A 279 -4.12 2.72 -8.22
CA LEU A 279 -3.11 2.99 -7.19
C LEU A 279 -3.44 2.31 -5.86
N ARG A 280 -4.71 2.29 -5.43
CA ARG A 280 -5.16 1.56 -4.23
C ARG A 280 -4.93 0.06 -4.38
N SER A 281 -5.30 -0.53 -5.52
CA SER A 281 -5.09 -1.95 -5.83
C SER A 281 -3.60 -2.35 -5.75
N ARG A 282 -2.72 -1.60 -6.41
CA ARG A 282 -1.25 -1.79 -6.31
C ARG A 282 -0.72 -1.59 -4.89
N ARG A 283 -1.27 -0.63 -4.14
CA ARG A 283 -0.91 -0.44 -2.73
C ARG A 283 -1.31 -1.65 -1.91
N THR A 284 -2.55 -2.13 -1.99
CA THR A 284 -3.02 -3.31 -1.25
C THR A 284 -2.24 -4.57 -1.60
N GLU A 285 -1.88 -4.79 -2.88
CA GLU A 285 -1.00 -5.89 -3.29
C GLU A 285 0.36 -5.83 -2.55
N LEU A 286 0.95 -4.64 -2.43
CA LEU A 286 2.22 -4.44 -1.72
C LEU A 286 2.07 -4.56 -0.19
N LEU A 287 0.94 -4.14 0.40
CA LEU A 287 0.68 -4.31 1.83
C LEU A 287 0.53 -5.79 2.19
N LEU A 288 -0.23 -6.55 1.39
CA LEU A 288 -0.46 -8.00 1.60
C LEU A 288 0.86 -8.78 1.53
N ARG A 289 1.66 -8.57 0.46
CA ARG A 289 3.00 -9.17 0.32
C ARG A 289 3.90 -8.90 1.52
N ARG A 290 3.93 -7.64 1.98
CA ARG A 290 4.75 -7.26 3.12
C ARG A 290 4.24 -7.86 4.43
N GLY A 291 2.93 -8.02 4.59
CA GLY A 291 2.30 -8.72 5.71
C GLY A 291 2.69 -10.19 5.75
N GLN A 292 2.55 -10.91 4.64
CA GLN A 292 2.96 -12.32 4.50
C GLN A 292 4.47 -12.51 4.77
N ALA A 293 5.30 -11.55 4.36
CA ALA A 293 6.75 -11.59 4.56
C ALA A 293 7.21 -11.28 6.01
N ILE A 294 6.36 -10.73 6.88
CA ILE A 294 6.63 -10.56 8.33
C ILE A 294 5.80 -11.47 9.22
N GLU A 295 4.88 -12.24 8.63
CA GLU A 295 3.96 -13.13 9.30
C GLU A 295 4.70 -13.98 10.34
N TRP A 296 4.18 -14.00 11.56
CA TRP A 296 4.75 -14.75 12.68
C TRP A 296 4.52 -16.24 12.48
N ARG A 297 5.56 -17.06 12.64
CA ARG A 297 5.55 -18.49 12.30
C ARG A 297 5.88 -19.44 13.46
N ALA A 298 5.81 -18.95 14.70
CA ALA A 298 5.78 -19.85 15.86
C ALA A 298 4.34 -20.27 16.17
N GLU A 299 4.17 -21.53 16.58
CA GLU A 299 2.87 -22.11 16.93
C GLU A 299 2.31 -21.53 18.26
N GLY A 300 1.02 -21.76 18.51
CA GLY A 300 0.39 -21.57 19.83
C GLY A 300 -0.08 -20.15 20.21
N TRP A 301 0.29 -19.08 19.51
CA TRP A 301 -0.07 -17.71 19.98
C TRP A 301 -1.52 -17.27 19.69
N PHE A 302 -2.24 -17.94 18.78
CA PHE A 302 -3.64 -17.62 18.47
C PHE A 302 -4.65 -18.70 18.89
N ASP A 303 -4.20 -19.87 19.35
CA ASP A 303 -5.08 -20.96 19.81
C ASP A 303 -5.39 -20.88 21.32
N GLU A 304 -4.57 -20.19 22.12
CA GLU A 304 -4.92 -19.87 23.51
C GLU A 304 -5.89 -18.68 23.60
N ASP A 305 -7.17 -18.93 23.35
CA ASP A 305 -8.24 -18.08 23.90
C ASP A 305 -8.23 -18.24 25.44
N PRO A 306 -8.01 -17.18 26.23
CA PRO A 306 -8.08 -17.27 27.69
C PRO A 306 -9.47 -17.69 28.21
N ALA A 307 -10.53 -17.59 27.40
CA ALA A 307 -11.85 -18.12 27.74
C ALA A 307 -11.95 -19.66 27.64
N ALA A 308 -11.01 -20.32 26.95
CA ALA A 308 -10.94 -21.78 26.88
C ALA A 308 -10.29 -22.42 28.13
N ARG A 309 -9.69 -21.60 29.01
CA ARG A 309 -9.36 -22.01 30.38
C ARG A 309 -10.62 -21.88 31.24
N GLU A 310 -11.44 -22.93 31.25
CA GLU A 310 -12.35 -23.13 32.38
C GLU A 310 -11.53 -23.05 33.68
N PRO A 311 -11.91 -22.24 34.67
CA PRO A 311 -11.27 -22.27 35.97
C PRO A 311 -11.52 -23.66 36.57
N GLY A 312 -10.44 -24.38 36.89
CA GLY A 312 -10.53 -25.75 37.40
C GLY A 312 -11.48 -25.84 38.58
N GLY A 313 -12.41 -26.80 38.52
CA GLY A 313 -13.40 -27.04 39.56
C GLY A 313 -12.79 -27.63 40.83
N ASP A 314 -12.12 -26.80 41.63
CA ASP A 314 -11.82 -27.09 43.04
C ASP A 314 -13.13 -27.03 43.86
N GLU A 315 -13.97 -28.05 43.74
CA GLU A 315 -14.86 -28.46 44.83
C GLU A 315 -14.31 -29.77 45.42
N ALA A 316 -13.84 -29.71 46.66
CA ALA A 316 -13.16 -30.81 47.33
C ALA A 316 -14.09 -31.63 48.22
N VAL A 317 -14.11 -32.95 47.99
CA VAL A 317 -14.39 -34.02 48.97
C VAL A 317 -13.48 -35.21 48.68
#